data_AF-A0A967JZX5-F1
#
_entry.id   AF-A0A967JZX5-F1
#
_cell.length_a   1.000
_cell.length_b   1.000
_cell.length_c   1.000
_cell.angle_alpha   90.00
_cell.angle_beta   90.00
_cell.angle_gamma   90.00
#
_symmetry.space_group_name_H-M   'P 1'
#
loop_
_entity.id
_entity.type
_entity.pdbx_description
1 polymer ?
#
loop_
_entity_poly.entity_id
_entity_poly.type
_entity_poly.pdbx_seq_one_letter_code
_entity_poly.pdbx_strand_id
1 'polypeptide(L)'
;PLALFEEAVFRAVVLGALLATFGDSGPAVAAAIVLSSVLFSAAHFVRRHGQVRNTLQPALGLAVVSVVLGIAYHVGDRTLWLPVALHAAGIVGNELPRSFSVYRGPAWLVGYR
;
A
#
# COMPACT_ATOMS: atom_id res chain seq x y z
N PRO A 1 6.16 -9.75 -10.49
CA PRO A 1 6.75 -8.56 -11.15
C PRO A 1 6.12 -7.23 -10.70
N LEU A 2 4.77 -7.11 -10.67
CA LEU A 2 4.10 -5.85 -10.31
C LEU A 2 4.46 -5.34 -8.90
N ALA A 3 4.38 -6.20 -7.87
CA ALA A 3 4.76 -5.83 -6.50
C ALA A 3 6.20 -5.32 -6.39
N LEU A 4 7.14 -5.91 -7.14
CA LEU A 4 8.53 -5.43 -7.16
C LEU A 4 8.64 -4.00 -7.72
N PHE A 5 7.93 -3.70 -8.81
CA PHE A 5 7.91 -2.34 -9.38
C PHE A 5 7.23 -1.34 -8.45
N GLU A 6 6.10 -1.71 -7.85
CA GLU A 6 5.39 -0.85 -6.91
C GLU A 6 6.24 -0.56 -5.66
N GLU A 7 6.89 -1.57 -5.09
CA GLU A 7 7.81 -1.36 -3.96
C GLU A 7 9.05 -0.54 -4.36
N ALA A 8 9.63 -0.77 -5.53
CA ALA A 8 10.76 0.03 -6.00
C ALA A 8 10.38 1.52 -6.11
N VAL A 9 9.21 1.84 -6.67
CA VAL A 9 8.75 3.22 -6.81
C VAL A 9 8.39 3.82 -5.45
N PHE A 10 7.50 3.18 -4.69
CA PHE A 10 6.96 3.81 -3.49
C PHE A 10 7.88 3.70 -2.28
N ARG A 11 8.70 2.64 -2.16
CA ARG A 11 9.57 2.45 -0.99
C ARG A 11 10.98 2.96 -1.27
N ALA A 12 11.61 2.52 -2.35
CA ALA A 12 12.98 2.97 -2.64
C ALA A 12 13.03 4.44 -3.05
N VAL A 13 12.15 4.87 -3.97
CA VAL A 13 12.17 6.25 -4.48
C VAL A 13 11.40 7.20 -3.57
N VAL A 14 10.09 7.02 -3.41
CA VAL A 14 9.25 8.00 -2.69
C VAL A 14 9.56 8.04 -1.20
N LEU A 15 9.42 6.91 -0.49
CA LEU A 15 9.71 6.86 0.95
C LEU A 15 11.20 7.10 1.24
N GLY A 16 12.10 6.57 0.42
CA GLY A 16 13.54 6.84 0.52
C GLY A 16 13.87 8.34 0.45
N ALA A 17 13.27 9.08 -0.49
CA ALA A 17 13.46 10.52 -0.59
C ALA A 17 12.88 11.29 0.61
N LEU A 18 11.70 10.89 1.11
CA LEU A 18 11.07 11.50 2.28
C LEU A 18 11.91 11.29 3.55
N LEU A 19 12.42 10.07 3.77
CA LEU A 19 13.31 9.76 4.90
C LEU A 19 14.62 10.54 4.81
N ALA A 20 15.21 10.66 3.63
CA ALA A 20 16.42 11.47 3.43
C ALA A 20 16.18 12.96 3.71
N THR A 21 14.95 13.45 3.50
CA THR A 21 14.59 14.87 3.68
C THR A 21 14.21 15.17 5.14
N PHE A 22 13.45 14.30 5.81
CA PHE A 22 12.97 14.52 7.18
C PHE A 22 13.92 13.99 8.26
N GLY A 23 14.84 13.10 7.91
CA GLY A 23 15.78 12.46 8.82
C GLY A 23 15.19 11.24 9.55
N ASP A 24 15.97 10.72 10.51
CA ASP A 24 15.74 9.42 11.15
C ASP A 24 15.11 9.49 12.55
N SER A 25 14.58 10.66 12.96
CA SER A 25 13.83 10.73 14.22
C SER A 25 12.51 9.95 14.10
N GLY A 26 12.06 9.32 15.20
CA GLY A 26 10.81 8.54 15.20
C GLY A 26 9.60 9.28 14.60
N PRO A 27 9.32 10.55 14.98
CA PRO A 27 8.25 11.33 14.37
C PRO A 27 8.45 11.62 12.88
N ALA A 28 9.69 11.89 12.45
CA ALA A 28 10.01 12.13 11.04
C ALA A 28 9.77 10.87 10.18
N VAL A 29 10.22 9.72 10.68
CA VAL A 29 9.99 8.41 10.04
C VAL A 29 8.50 8.13 9.93
N ALA A 30 7.73 8.34 11.01
CA ALA A 30 6.28 8.13 11.00
C ALA A 30 5.60 9.03 9.96
N ALA A 31 5.96 10.32 9.90
CA ALA A 31 5.42 11.25 8.91
C ALA A 31 5.76 10.83 7.48
N ALA A 32 6.99 10.40 7.21
CA ALA A 32 7.42 9.91 5.89
C ALA A 32 6.63 8.67 5.45
N ILE A 33 6.42 7.71 6.37
CA ILE A 33 5.63 6.49 6.11
C ILE A 33 4.17 6.85 5.82
N VAL A 34 3.57 7.75 6.60
CA VAL A 34 2.17 8.18 6.37
C VAL A 34 2.03 8.88 5.02
N LEU A 35 2.90 9.84 4.69
CA LEU A 35 2.82 10.57 3.43
C LEU A 35 3.04 9.67 2.21
N SER A 36 4.06 8.81 2.23
CA SER A 36 4.28 7.83 1.15
C SER A 36 3.08 6.89 0.99
N SER A 37 2.40 6.53 2.08
CA SER A 37 1.22 5.66 2.05
C SER A 37 -0.03 6.32 1.50
N VAL A 38 -0.21 7.62 1.77
CA VAL A 38 -1.25 8.42 1.12
C VAL A 38 -1.01 8.47 -0.38
N LEU A 39 0.23 8.69 -0.83
CA LEU A 39 0.58 8.73 -2.25
C LEU A 39 0.37 7.36 -2.93
N PHE A 40 0.80 6.27 -2.30
CA PHE A 40 0.57 4.90 -2.78
C PHE A 40 -0.93 4.62 -2.96
N SER A 41 -1.74 4.94 -1.94
CA SER A 41 -3.18 4.76 -2.00
C SER A 41 -3.81 5.60 -3.11
N ALA A 42 -3.44 6.88 -3.23
CA ALA A 42 -3.94 7.78 -4.26
C ALA A 42 -3.64 7.29 -5.69
N ALA A 43 -2.44 6.72 -5.92
CA ALA A 43 -2.04 6.20 -7.23
C ALA A 43 -2.99 5.12 -7.77
N HIS A 44 -3.65 4.35 -6.90
CA HIS A 44 -4.61 3.31 -7.28
C HIS A 44 -5.92 3.86 -7.85
N PHE A 45 -6.17 5.17 -7.73
CA PHE A 45 -7.40 5.81 -8.20
C PHE A 45 -7.19 6.72 -9.42
N VAL A 46 -5.94 6.92 -9.88
CA VAL A 46 -5.60 7.86 -10.98
C VAL A 46 -6.35 7.55 -12.29
N ARG A 47 -6.66 6.28 -12.58
CA ARG A 47 -7.33 5.87 -13.83
C ARG A 47 -8.82 5.56 -13.71
N ARG A 48 -9.43 5.66 -12.52
CA ARG A 48 -10.84 5.31 -12.32
C ARG A 48 -11.76 6.47 -12.69
N HIS A 49 -11.93 6.72 -13.99
CA HIS A 49 -12.92 7.68 -14.50
C HIS A 49 -14.34 7.12 -14.33
N GLY A 50 -15.13 7.71 -13.44
CA GLY A 50 -16.59 7.78 -13.59
C GLY A 50 -17.50 6.75 -12.90
N GLN A 51 -17.00 5.74 -12.14
CA GLN A 51 -17.89 4.67 -11.62
C GLN A 51 -17.77 4.31 -10.13
N VAL A 52 -16.95 4.98 -9.32
CA VAL A 52 -16.78 4.59 -7.91
C VAL A 52 -17.50 5.56 -6.98
N ARG A 53 -18.72 5.22 -6.55
CA ARG A 53 -19.50 5.98 -5.55
C ARG A 53 -18.88 5.99 -4.15
N ASN A 54 -17.97 5.06 -3.83
CA ASN A 54 -17.29 4.97 -2.53
C ASN A 54 -15.81 4.60 -2.70
N THR A 55 -14.94 5.60 -2.81
CA THR A 55 -13.48 5.42 -2.93
C THR A 55 -12.76 5.43 -1.59
N LEU A 56 -13.39 6.00 -0.55
CA LEU A 56 -12.74 6.25 0.74
C LEU A 56 -12.34 4.94 1.43
N GLN A 57 -13.25 3.97 1.48
CA GLN A 57 -12.98 2.72 2.19
C GLN A 57 -11.86 1.89 1.54
N PRO A 58 -11.87 1.65 0.21
CA PRO A 58 -10.74 1.02 -0.46
C PRO A 58 -9.44 1.82 -0.30
N ALA A 59 -9.50 3.16 -0.33
CA ALA A 59 -8.33 4.01 -0.15
C ALA A 59 -7.72 3.87 1.26
N LEU A 60 -8.55 3.77 2.30
CA LEU A 60 -8.10 3.54 3.67
C LEU A 60 -7.44 2.16 3.81
N GLY A 61 -8.03 1.11 3.24
CA GLY A 61 -7.44 -0.23 3.23
C GLY A 61 -6.06 -0.24 2.56
N LEU A 62 -5.94 0.37 1.37
CA LEU A 62 -4.67 0.49 0.65
C LEU A 62 -3.64 1.33 1.43
N ALA A 63 -4.06 2.40 2.10
CA ALA A 63 -3.18 3.22 2.91
C ALA A 63 -2.64 2.44 4.12
N VAL A 64 -3.48 1.67 4.82
CA VAL A 64 -3.07 0.83 5.95
C VAL A 64 -2.08 -0.25 5.51
N VAL A 65 -2.38 -0.94 4.41
CA VAL A 65 -1.44 -1.92 3.82
C VAL A 65 -0.11 -1.23 3.49
N SER A 66 -0.17 -0.04 2.89
CA SER A 66 1.04 0.70 2.55
C SER A 66 1.86 1.13 3.77
N VAL A 67 1.21 1.47 4.89
CA VAL A 67 1.89 1.78 6.16
C VAL A 67 2.65 0.56 6.64
N VAL A 68 2.05 -0.63 6.62
CA VAL A 68 2.72 -1.88 7.01
C VAL A 68 3.95 -2.14 6.14
N LEU A 69 3.83 -1.94 4.82
CA LEU A 69 4.95 -2.10 3.90
C LEU A 69 6.04 -1.04 4.11
N GLY A 70 5.67 0.21 4.44
CA GLY A 70 6.61 1.28 4.79
C GLY A 70 7.37 0.98 6.09
N ILE A 71 6.68 0.44 7.10
CA ILE A 71 7.31 -0.05 8.34
C ILE A 71 8.27 -1.19 7.99
N ALA A 72 7.83 -2.18 7.20
CA ALA A 72 8.65 -3.32 6.78
C ALA A 72 9.93 -2.87 6.05
N TYR A 73 9.83 -1.89 5.16
CA TYR A 73 11.00 -1.29 4.50
C TYR A 73 11.95 -0.64 5.51
N HIS A 74 11.42 0.12 6.48
CA HIS A 74 12.25 0.78 7.48
C HIS A 74 12.96 -0.21 8.43
N VAL A 75 12.23 -1.20 8.98
CA VAL A 75 12.82 -2.21 9.88
C VAL A 75 13.70 -3.23 9.17
N GLY A 76 13.50 -3.42 7.87
CA GLY A 76 14.34 -4.26 7.02
C GLY A 76 15.58 -3.53 6.47
N ASP A 77 16.08 -2.52 7.19
CA ASP A 77 17.24 -1.69 6.82
C ASP A 77 17.16 -1.13 5.39
N ARG A 78 15.96 -0.69 4.98
CA ARG A 78 15.70 -0.10 3.66
C ARG A 78 15.98 -1.08 2.51
N THR A 79 15.93 -2.38 2.76
CA THR A 79 15.96 -3.42 1.72
C THR A 79 14.55 -3.65 1.16
N LEU A 80 14.46 -3.97 -0.13
CA LEU A 80 13.17 -4.22 -0.78
C LEU A 80 12.65 -5.65 -0.59
N TRP A 81 13.48 -6.60 -0.14
CA TRP A 81 13.10 -8.00 -0.06
C TRP A 81 11.89 -8.24 0.84
N LEU A 82 11.92 -7.68 2.05
CA LEU A 82 10.83 -7.84 3.02
C LEU A 82 9.51 -7.20 2.54
N PRO A 83 9.46 -5.91 2.15
CA PRO A 83 8.21 -5.32 1.67
C PRO A 83 7.71 -6.00 0.38
N VAL A 84 8.60 -6.41 -0.54
CA VAL A 84 8.18 -7.13 -1.76
C VAL A 84 7.57 -8.49 -1.41
N ALA A 85 8.18 -9.25 -0.49
CA ALA A 85 7.64 -10.54 -0.06
C ALA A 85 6.27 -10.38 0.61
N LEU A 86 6.12 -9.41 1.53
CA LEU A 86 4.85 -9.13 2.21
C LEU A 86 3.77 -8.66 1.22
N HIS A 87 4.12 -7.78 0.29
CA HIS A 87 3.19 -7.29 -0.71
C HIS A 87 2.74 -8.42 -1.65
N ALA A 88 3.68 -9.21 -2.17
CA ALA A 88 3.36 -10.36 -3.01
C ALA A 88 2.48 -11.38 -2.26
N ALA A 89 2.77 -11.66 -0.98
CA ALA A 89 1.96 -12.53 -0.15
C ALA A 89 0.54 -11.97 0.05
N GLY A 90 0.38 -10.66 0.26
CA GLY A 90 -0.92 -10.01 0.36
C GLY A 90 -1.74 -10.12 -0.93
N ILE A 91 -1.11 -9.93 -2.10
CA ILE A 91 -1.76 -10.11 -3.40
C ILE A 91 -2.22 -11.56 -3.57
N VAL A 92 -1.35 -12.55 -3.33
CA VAL A 92 -1.71 -13.97 -3.44
C VAL A 92 -2.81 -14.34 -2.46
N GLY A 93 -2.71 -13.89 -1.21
CA GLY A 93 -3.70 -14.14 -0.17
C GLY A 93 -5.08 -13.53 -0.47
N ASN A 94 -5.15 -12.45 -1.26
CA ASN A 94 -6.41 -11.84 -1.67
C ASN A 94 -6.95 -12.41 -2.99
N GLU A 95 -6.11 -12.58 -4.00
CA GLU A 95 -6.53 -12.99 -5.35
C GLU A 95 -6.75 -14.50 -5.47
N LEU A 96 -6.01 -15.33 -4.73
CA LEU A 96 -6.20 -16.78 -4.76
C LEU A 96 -7.59 -17.17 -4.23
N PRO A 97 -8.07 -16.72 -3.05
CA PRO A 97 -9.41 -17.05 -2.59
C PRO A 97 -10.52 -16.52 -3.50
N ARG A 98 -10.31 -15.36 -4.14
CA ARG A 98 -11.26 -14.78 -5.13
C ARG A 98 -11.48 -15.67 -6.34
N SER A 99 -10.49 -16.49 -6.69
CA SER A 99 -10.62 -17.45 -7.80
C SER A 99 -11.55 -18.63 -7.46
N PHE A 100 -11.79 -18.89 -6.16
CA PHE A 100 -12.57 -20.03 -5.68
C PHE A 100 -13.84 -19.64 -4.92
N SER A 101 -13.98 -18.39 -4.53
CA SER A 101 -15.08 -17.92 -3.68
C SER A 101 -15.57 -16.55 -4.10
N VAL A 102 -16.89 -16.35 -4.02
CA VAL A 102 -17.54 -15.06 -4.27
C VAL A 102 -18.05 -14.53 -2.94
N TYR A 103 -17.57 -13.36 -2.53
CA TYR A 103 -18.09 -12.68 -1.36
C TYR A 103 -19.52 -12.18 -1.65
N ARG A 104 -20.50 -12.73 -0.93
CA ARG A 104 -21.93 -12.31 -0.97
C ARG A 104 -22.37 -11.49 0.24
N GLY A 105 -21.42 -11.07 1.08
CA GLY A 105 -21.72 -10.33 2.30
C GLY A 105 -22.01 -8.84 2.03
N PRO A 106 -22.21 -8.05 3.10
CA PRO A 106 -22.55 -6.65 2.96
C PRO A 106 -21.42 -5.83 2.32
N ALA A 107 -21.82 -4.88 1.46
CA ALA A 107 -20.89 -4.04 0.68
C ALA A 107 -20.03 -3.11 1.55
N TRP A 108 -20.44 -2.84 2.80
CA TRP A 108 -19.65 -2.04 3.73
C TRP A 108 -18.37 -2.76 4.16
N LEU A 109 -18.16 -4.06 3.92
CA LEU A 109 -16.90 -4.73 4.25
C LEU A 109 -15.83 -4.53 3.17
N VAL A 110 -16.26 -4.48 1.90
CA VAL A 110 -15.38 -4.45 0.72
C VAL A 110 -15.32 -3.07 0.05
N GLY A 111 -16.29 -2.19 0.32
CA GLY A 111 -16.31 -0.81 -0.18
C GLY A 111 -16.78 -0.64 -1.62
N TYR A 112 -17.09 -1.72 -2.33
CA TYR A 112 -17.64 -1.73 -3.69
C TYR A 112 -18.63 -2.88 -3.87
N ARG A 113 -19.54 -2.73 -4.84
CA ARG A 113 -20.39 -3.80 -5.38
C ARG A 113 -19.93 -4.12 -6.79
#